data_AF-A0AAV4SKM7-F1
#
_entry.id   AF-A0AAV4SKM7-F1
#
_cell.length_a   1.000
_cell.length_b   1.000
_cell.length_c   1.000
_cell.angle_alpha   90.00
_cell.angle_beta   90.00
_cell.angle_gamma   90.00
#
_symmetry.space_group_name_H-M   'P 1'
#
loop_
_entity.id
_entity.type
_entity.pdbx_description
1 polymer ?
#
loop_
_entity_poly.entity_id
_entity_poly.type
_entity_poly.pdbx_seq_one_letter_code
_entity_poly.pdbx_strand_id
1 'polypeptide(L)'
;MFFVPSLQHMAYSKIAVALCNQTDMKAPFNELKSFSIRPYPKGLRDIIFAIVDRAKQKMSNLKIPEKLNPDLIFVLKSMVLVICKWFMDHSDILEPGFDDVSSFHWRCEGTIDRVKTAQAIVRREDAPVTMRLEFATCYCLEEDVRRLLTMAPLTMRLKFASSYCLEEDVLR
;
A
#
# COMPACT_ATOMS: atom_id res chain seq x y z
N MET A 1 0.83 -16.71 -14.40
CA MET A 1 1.53 -17.77 -13.64
C MET A 1 1.15 -17.60 -12.18
N PHE A 2 0.56 -18.61 -11.55
CA PHE A 2 0.23 -18.54 -10.12
C PHE A 2 1.45 -18.98 -9.32
N PHE A 3 2.01 -18.07 -8.52
CA PHE A 3 3.06 -18.41 -7.56
C PHE A 3 2.41 -19.05 -6.34
N VAL A 4 2.79 -20.28 -6.01
CA VAL A 4 2.38 -20.96 -4.78
C VAL A 4 3.57 -20.88 -3.81
N PRO A 5 3.49 -20.05 -2.75
CA PRO A 5 4.61 -19.90 -1.82
C PRO A 5 4.83 -21.18 -1.01
N SER A 6 6.10 -21.49 -0.73
CA SER A 6 6.42 -22.55 0.24
C SER A 6 5.99 -22.15 1.65
N LEU A 7 5.81 -23.12 2.54
CA LEU A 7 5.51 -22.84 3.95
C LEU A 7 6.58 -21.96 4.61
N GLN A 8 7.84 -22.20 4.25
CA GLN A 8 8.97 -21.40 4.71
C GLN A 8 8.86 -19.94 4.24
N HIS A 9 8.56 -19.70 2.96
CA HIS A 9 8.36 -18.36 2.42
C HIS A 9 7.20 -17.65 3.13
N MET A 10 6.06 -18.34 3.30
CA MET A 10 4.91 -17.77 4.03
C MET A 10 5.25 -17.41 5.48
N ALA A 11 6.04 -18.24 6.16
CA ALA A 11 6.51 -17.96 7.51
C ALA A 11 7.40 -16.71 7.55
N TYR A 12 8.37 -16.60 6.64
CA TYR A 12 9.21 -15.42 6.52
C TYR A 12 8.40 -14.16 6.19
N SER A 13 7.44 -14.24 5.26
CA SER A 13 6.55 -13.12 4.95
C SER A 13 5.77 -12.66 6.18
N LYS A 14 5.23 -13.57 6.98
CA LYS A 14 4.54 -13.21 8.23
C LYS A 14 5.45 -12.50 9.23
N ILE A 15 6.68 -12.98 9.41
CA ILE A 15 7.64 -12.33 10.31
C ILE A 15 8.01 -10.94 9.77
N ALA A 16 8.28 -10.83 8.47
CA ALA A 16 8.61 -9.56 7.83
C ALA A 16 7.47 -8.54 7.94
N VAL A 17 6.21 -8.95 7.76
CA VAL A 17 5.02 -8.09 8.00
C VAL A 17 5.00 -7.61 9.45
N ALA A 18 5.21 -8.50 10.42
CA ALA A 18 5.22 -8.15 11.84
C ALA A 18 6.34 -7.15 12.18
N LEU A 19 7.50 -7.27 11.53
CA LEU A 19 8.59 -6.30 11.62
C LEU A 19 8.19 -4.95 11.01
N CYS A 20 7.63 -4.93 9.80
CA CYS A 20 7.20 -3.69 9.13
C CYS A 20 6.15 -2.90 9.92
N ASN A 21 5.29 -3.57 10.66
CA ASN A 21 4.22 -2.94 11.44
C ASN A 21 4.71 -2.35 12.78
N GLN A 22 5.99 -2.51 13.15
CA GLN A 22 6.54 -1.90 14.36
C GLN A 22 6.62 -0.37 14.21
N THR A 23 6.39 0.35 15.32
CA THR A 23 6.30 1.82 15.32
C THR A 23 7.59 2.50 14.86
N ASP A 24 8.76 1.96 15.21
CA ASP A 24 10.05 2.52 14.84
C ASP A 24 10.46 2.21 13.38
N MET A 25 9.71 1.34 12.70
CA MET A 25 9.84 1.10 11.27
C MET A 25 9.05 2.13 10.45
N LYS A 26 8.11 2.88 11.05
CA LYS A 26 7.28 3.86 10.34
C LYS A 26 8.08 4.99 9.70
N ALA A 27 9.13 5.48 10.37
CA ALA A 27 9.92 6.61 9.87
C ALA A 27 10.54 6.37 8.47
N PRO A 28 11.31 5.29 8.23
CA PRO A 28 11.87 5.04 6.90
C PRO A 28 10.80 4.70 5.86
N PHE A 29 9.69 4.06 6.25
CA PHE A 29 8.55 3.89 5.35
C PHE A 29 7.88 5.22 4.99
N ASN A 30 7.89 6.20 5.90
CA ASN A 30 7.40 7.54 5.58
C ASN A 30 8.33 8.26 4.60
N GLU A 31 9.64 8.06 4.71
CA GLU A 31 10.59 8.60 3.73
C GLU A 31 10.33 8.05 2.33
N LEU A 32 9.95 6.75 2.19
CA LEU A 32 9.58 6.18 0.89
C LEU A 32 8.43 6.92 0.20
N LYS A 33 7.50 7.50 0.97
CA LYS A 33 6.38 8.27 0.42
C LYS A 33 6.85 9.54 -0.26
N SER A 34 7.84 10.23 0.33
CA SER A 34 8.40 11.45 -0.26
C SER A 34 9.03 11.20 -1.64
N PHE A 35 9.39 9.95 -1.93
CA PHE A 35 10.02 9.52 -3.17
C PHE A 35 9.04 9.22 -4.31
N SER A 36 7.76 8.95 -4.04
CA SER A 36 6.78 8.64 -5.10
C SER A 36 6.49 9.83 -6.02
N ILE A 37 6.94 11.04 -5.66
CA ILE A 37 6.78 12.28 -6.44
C ILE A 37 7.84 12.40 -7.54
N ARG A 38 8.91 11.59 -7.56
CA ARG A 38 10.01 11.71 -8.54
C ARG A 38 10.24 10.42 -9.34
N PRO A 39 10.51 10.51 -10.66
CA PRO A 39 10.59 9.35 -11.55
C PRO A 39 11.78 8.41 -11.29
N TYR A 40 12.81 8.84 -10.56
CA TYR A 40 13.93 8.01 -10.14
C TYR A 40 14.40 8.42 -8.73
N PRO A 41 14.08 7.65 -7.69
CA PRO A 41 14.42 8.02 -6.32
C PRO A 41 15.90 7.80 -6.05
N LYS A 42 16.72 8.84 -6.25
CA LYS A 42 18.06 8.93 -5.68
C LYS A 42 17.92 8.86 -4.15
N GLY A 43 18.19 7.70 -3.56
CA GLY A 43 18.01 7.45 -2.12
C GLY A 43 17.17 6.22 -1.77
N LEU A 44 16.50 5.57 -2.73
CA LEU A 44 15.75 4.32 -2.45
C LEU A 44 16.66 3.22 -1.88
N ARG A 45 17.90 3.13 -2.38
CA ARG A 45 18.90 2.21 -1.84
C ARG A 45 19.20 2.50 -0.37
N ASP A 46 19.32 3.78 -0.01
CA ASP A 46 19.64 4.22 1.35
C ASP A 46 18.48 3.94 2.30
N ILE A 47 17.24 4.14 1.86
CA ILE A 47 16.06 3.76 2.65
C ILE A 47 15.96 2.25 2.82
N ILE A 48 16.14 1.48 1.74
CA ILE A 48 16.17 0.00 1.84
C ILE A 48 17.25 -0.42 2.84
N PHE A 49 18.42 0.21 2.80
CA PHE A 49 19.49 -0.05 3.74
C PHE A 49 19.07 0.28 5.18
N ALA A 50 18.47 1.44 5.42
CA ALA A 50 17.98 1.85 6.73
C ALA A 50 16.89 0.91 7.29
N ILE A 51 15.95 0.48 6.45
CA ILE A 51 14.90 -0.50 6.81
C ILE A 51 15.55 -1.84 7.17
N VAL A 52 16.48 -2.32 6.36
CA VAL A 52 17.18 -3.59 6.60
C VAL A 52 18.02 -3.54 7.88
N ASP A 53 18.73 -2.43 8.13
CA ASP A 53 19.55 -2.27 9.33
C ASP A 53 18.69 -2.28 10.60
N ARG A 54 17.59 -1.50 10.62
CA ARG A 54 16.63 -1.52 11.73
C ARG A 54 16.02 -2.90 11.92
N ALA A 55 15.64 -3.57 10.84
CA ALA A 55 15.10 -4.92 10.92
C ALA A 55 16.11 -5.90 11.52
N LYS A 56 17.39 -5.83 11.15
CA LYS A 56 18.46 -6.66 11.75
C LYS A 56 18.59 -6.42 13.25
N GLN A 57 18.60 -5.16 13.68
CA GLN A 57 18.64 -4.82 15.11
C GLN A 57 17.44 -5.43 15.85
N LYS A 58 16.24 -5.38 15.26
CA LYS A 58 15.04 -5.98 15.83
C LYS A 58 15.06 -7.50 15.85
N MET A 59 15.51 -8.13 14.77
CA MET A 59 15.68 -9.59 14.70
C MET A 59 16.60 -10.07 15.83
N SER A 60 17.70 -9.35 16.07
CA SER A 60 18.63 -9.61 17.17
C SER A 60 17.95 -9.50 18.53
N ASN A 61 17.21 -8.41 18.78
CA ASN A 61 16.47 -8.21 20.02
C ASN A 61 15.40 -9.28 20.28
N LEU A 62 14.76 -9.77 19.21
CA LEU A 62 13.77 -10.85 19.25
C LEU A 62 14.40 -12.25 19.31
N LYS A 63 15.73 -12.35 19.34
CA LYS A 63 16.48 -13.62 19.37
C LYS A 63 16.13 -14.53 18.18
N ILE A 64 15.84 -13.93 17.02
CA ILE A 64 15.65 -14.70 15.79
C ILE A 64 16.99 -15.34 15.41
N PRO A 65 17.02 -16.65 15.12
CA PRO A 65 18.27 -17.33 14.77
C PRO A 65 18.97 -16.68 13.58
N GLU A 66 20.26 -16.39 13.72
CA GLU A 66 21.04 -15.68 12.68
C GLU A 66 21.02 -16.38 11.32
N LYS A 67 20.89 -17.71 11.32
CA LYS A 67 20.78 -18.52 10.10
C LYS A 67 19.57 -18.15 9.23
N LEU A 68 18.52 -17.58 9.82
CA LEU A 68 17.31 -17.17 9.11
C LEU A 68 17.40 -15.73 8.56
N ASN A 69 18.40 -14.95 9.00
CA ASN A 69 18.52 -13.54 8.65
C ASN A 69 18.67 -13.28 7.14
N PRO A 70 19.40 -14.09 6.34
CA PRO A 70 19.50 -13.84 4.90
C PRO A 70 18.14 -13.90 4.18
N ASP A 71 17.33 -14.91 4.50
CA ASP A 71 16.04 -15.16 3.83
C ASP A 71 14.96 -14.14 4.25
N LEU A 72 14.66 -14.07 5.55
CA LEU A 72 14.79 -12.83 6.30
C LEU A 72 14.70 -11.49 5.54
N ILE A 73 15.90 -10.97 5.36
CA ILE A 73 16.24 -9.72 4.69
C ILE A 73 15.84 -9.74 3.22
N PHE A 74 15.96 -10.88 2.53
CA PHE A 74 15.55 -10.99 1.14
C PHE A 74 14.06 -10.71 0.98
N VAL A 75 13.22 -11.38 1.77
CA VAL A 75 11.76 -11.17 1.79
C VAL A 75 11.44 -9.73 2.16
N LEU A 76 12.10 -9.17 3.18
CA LEU A 76 11.89 -7.78 3.58
C LEU A 76 12.20 -6.78 2.46
N LYS A 77 13.32 -6.95 1.75
CA LYS A 77 13.68 -6.09 0.61
C LYS A 77 12.62 -6.16 -0.49
N SER A 78 12.15 -7.36 -0.82
CA SER A 78 11.07 -7.54 -1.79
C SER A 78 9.78 -6.83 -1.35
N MET A 79 9.42 -6.93 -0.07
CA MET A 79 8.27 -6.22 0.49
C MET A 79 8.41 -4.70 0.37
N VAL A 80 9.59 -4.14 0.70
CA VAL A 80 9.85 -2.70 0.54
C VAL A 80 9.61 -2.25 -0.90
N LEU A 81 10.07 -3.02 -1.88
CA LEU A 81 9.82 -2.70 -3.29
C LEU A 81 8.34 -2.73 -3.66
N VAL A 82 7.57 -3.68 -3.11
CA VAL A 82 6.11 -3.73 -3.32
C VAL A 82 5.42 -2.52 -2.69
N ILE A 83 5.85 -2.10 -1.50
CA ILE A 83 5.36 -0.89 -0.83
C ILE A 83 5.68 0.36 -1.66
N CYS A 84 6.92 0.50 -2.13
CA CYS A 84 7.32 1.60 -3.01
C CYS A 84 6.44 1.64 -4.26
N LYS A 85 6.22 0.49 -4.89
CA LYS A 85 5.37 0.39 -6.07
C LYS A 85 3.94 0.81 -5.77
N TRP A 86 3.39 0.41 -4.62
CA TRP A 86 2.07 0.89 -4.19
C TRP A 86 2.03 2.41 -4.08
N PHE A 87 3.00 3.05 -3.43
CA PHE A 87 3.01 4.51 -3.32
C PHE A 87 3.20 5.23 -4.66
N MET A 88 4.02 4.69 -5.56
CA MET A 88 4.21 5.26 -6.91
C MET A 88 2.94 5.11 -7.75
N ASP A 89 2.28 3.95 -7.72
CA ASP A 89 1.08 3.70 -8.53
C ASP A 89 -0.13 4.54 -8.07
N HIS A 90 -0.09 5.14 -6.87
CA HIS A 90 -1.19 5.94 -6.31
C HIS A 90 -0.73 7.31 -5.79
N SER A 91 0.40 7.83 -6.27
CA SER A 91 0.94 9.12 -5.82
C SER A 91 -0.03 10.28 -6.03
N ASP A 92 -0.86 10.18 -7.06
CA ASP A 92 -1.80 11.23 -7.46
C ASP A 92 -3.12 11.17 -6.68
N ILE A 93 -3.36 10.07 -5.95
CA ILE A 93 -4.62 9.79 -5.24
C ILE A 93 -4.42 9.82 -3.71
N LEU A 94 -3.29 9.29 -3.22
CA LEU A 94 -3.03 9.14 -1.78
C LEU A 94 -2.80 10.51 -1.13
N GLU A 95 -3.73 10.90 -0.26
CA GLU A 95 -3.53 12.05 0.61
C GLU A 95 -2.65 11.69 1.84
N PRO A 96 -1.91 12.66 2.40
CA PRO A 96 -1.09 12.46 3.59
C PRO A 96 -1.91 11.87 4.75
N GLY A 97 -1.46 10.75 5.33
CA GLY A 97 -2.11 10.11 6.49
C GLY A 97 -2.95 8.87 6.15
N PHE A 98 -3.18 8.58 4.87
CA PHE A 98 -3.90 7.37 4.41
C PHE A 98 -2.98 6.29 3.83
N ASP A 99 -1.70 6.41 4.09
CA ASP A 99 -0.60 5.69 3.47
C ASP A 99 0.26 4.93 4.51
N ASP A 100 -0.34 4.53 5.63
CA ASP A 100 0.33 3.72 6.66
C ASP A 100 0.47 2.26 6.22
N VAL A 101 1.68 1.70 6.27
CA VAL A 101 1.97 0.29 5.94
C VAL A 101 1.14 -0.69 6.76
N SER A 102 0.78 -0.32 7.99
CA SER A 102 -0.11 -1.12 8.84
C SER A 102 -1.55 -1.25 8.33
N SER A 103 -1.95 -0.41 7.37
CA SER A 103 -3.26 -0.50 6.70
C SER A 103 -3.28 -1.49 5.53
N PHE A 104 -2.12 -1.98 5.10
CA PHE A 104 -2.03 -2.90 3.97
C PHE A 104 -2.58 -4.28 4.33
N HIS A 105 -3.39 -4.82 3.41
CA HIS A 105 -3.79 -6.21 3.47
C HIS A 105 -2.70 -7.04 2.79
N TRP A 106 -1.96 -7.81 3.57
CA TRP A 106 -0.87 -8.64 3.06
C TRP A 106 -1.37 -10.00 2.57
N ARG A 107 -0.84 -10.45 1.43
CA ARG A 107 -0.97 -11.83 0.96
C ARG A 107 0.07 -12.72 1.63
N CYS A 108 -0.15 -14.03 1.59
CA CYS A 108 0.74 -15.00 2.24
C CYS A 108 2.17 -15.00 1.67
N GLU A 109 2.35 -14.56 0.43
CA GLU A 109 3.64 -14.44 -0.24
C GLU A 109 4.38 -13.12 0.04
N GLY A 110 3.84 -12.25 0.91
CA GLY A 110 4.46 -10.97 1.25
C GLY A 110 4.24 -9.87 0.21
N THR A 111 3.20 -9.97 -0.61
CA THR A 111 2.76 -8.89 -1.49
C THR A 111 1.51 -8.20 -0.92
N ILE A 112 1.21 -6.99 -1.39
CA ILE A 112 -0.01 -6.29 -0.99
C ILE A 112 -1.18 -6.84 -1.79
N ASP A 113 -2.24 -7.28 -1.11
CA ASP A 113 -3.53 -7.52 -1.73
C ASP A 113 -4.18 -6.18 -2.07
N ARG A 114 -3.89 -5.74 -3.29
CA ARG A 114 -4.23 -4.39 -3.75
C ARG A 114 -5.73 -4.10 -3.69
N VAL A 115 -6.55 -5.06 -4.09
CA VAL A 115 -8.01 -4.92 -4.09
C VAL A 115 -8.54 -4.79 -2.67
N LYS A 116 -8.12 -5.69 -1.74
CA LYS A 116 -8.56 -5.60 -0.34
C LYS A 116 -8.06 -4.34 0.35
N THR A 117 -6.84 -3.92 0.05
CA THR A 117 -6.27 -2.68 0.57
C THR A 117 -7.06 -1.46 0.08
N ALA A 118 -7.36 -1.39 -1.22
CA ALA A 118 -8.19 -0.35 -1.80
C ALA A 118 -9.60 -0.35 -1.20
N GLN A 119 -10.25 -1.50 -1.07
CA GLN A 119 -11.56 -1.63 -0.41
C GLN A 119 -11.53 -1.11 1.03
N ALA A 120 -10.47 -1.40 1.79
CA ALA A 120 -10.33 -0.88 3.14
C ALA A 120 -10.22 0.65 3.16
N ILE A 121 -9.41 1.23 2.26
CA ILE A 121 -9.29 2.69 2.10
C ILE A 121 -10.64 3.31 1.71
N VAL A 122 -11.36 2.72 0.76
CA VAL A 122 -12.67 3.20 0.28
C VAL A 122 -13.74 3.18 1.38
N ARG A 123 -13.61 2.30 2.37
CA ARG A 123 -14.55 2.18 3.51
C ARG A 123 -14.20 3.09 4.69
N ARG A 124 -13.03 3.74 4.68
CA ARG A 124 -12.65 4.71 5.72
C ARG A 124 -13.51 5.96 5.62
N GLU A 125 -14.36 6.19 6.62
CA GLU A 125 -15.24 7.35 6.67
C GLU A 125 -14.49 8.66 6.96
N ASP A 126 -13.32 8.57 7.58
CA ASP A 126 -12.41 9.69 7.82
C ASP A 126 -11.64 10.10 6.56
N ALA A 127 -11.66 9.30 5.49
CA ALA A 127 -11.02 9.63 4.22
C ALA A 127 -11.89 10.55 3.36
N PRO A 128 -11.29 11.53 2.65
CA PRO A 128 -12.02 12.39 1.73
C PRO A 128 -12.79 11.60 0.68
N VAL A 129 -14.03 12.02 0.40
CA VAL A 129 -14.90 11.37 -0.59
C VAL A 129 -14.23 11.32 -1.97
N THR A 130 -13.42 12.33 -2.30
CA THR A 130 -12.66 12.44 -3.54
C THR A 130 -11.65 11.31 -3.69
N MET A 131 -10.78 11.15 -2.70
CA MET A 131 -9.80 10.07 -2.63
C MET A 131 -10.46 8.69 -2.66
N ARG A 132 -11.54 8.51 -1.89
CA ARG A 132 -12.29 7.25 -1.85
C ARG A 132 -12.89 6.91 -3.21
N LEU A 133 -13.47 7.89 -3.91
CA LEU A 133 -14.07 7.67 -5.23
C LEU A 133 -13.01 7.31 -6.27
N GLU A 134 -11.85 7.97 -6.25
CA GLU A 134 -10.74 7.64 -7.15
C GLU A 134 -10.21 6.22 -6.91
N PHE A 135 -10.02 5.81 -5.65
CA PHE A 135 -9.66 4.41 -5.33
C PHE A 135 -10.73 3.42 -5.79
N ALA A 136 -12.01 3.69 -5.53
CA ALA A 136 -13.10 2.81 -5.94
C ALA A 136 -13.13 2.65 -7.47
N THR A 137 -12.85 3.73 -8.19
CA THR A 137 -12.80 3.76 -9.65
C THR A 137 -11.59 2.99 -10.19
N CYS A 138 -10.38 3.28 -9.69
CA CYS A 138 -9.14 2.60 -10.10
C CYS A 138 -9.17 1.08 -9.91
N TYR A 139 -9.94 0.60 -8.92
CA TYR A 139 -10.07 -0.81 -8.59
C TYR A 139 -11.40 -1.44 -9.02
N CYS A 140 -12.20 -0.74 -9.83
CA CYS A 140 -13.49 -1.22 -10.35
C CYS A 140 -14.44 -1.73 -9.25
N LEU A 141 -14.52 -1.01 -8.13
CA LEU A 141 -15.41 -1.31 -7.01
C LEU A 141 -16.79 -0.69 -7.26
N GLU A 142 -17.54 -1.24 -8.21
CA GLU A 142 -18.76 -0.62 -8.78
C GLU A 142 -19.79 -0.14 -7.74
N GLU A 143 -20.10 -0.98 -6.73
CA GLU A 143 -21.06 -0.60 -5.69
C GLU A 143 -20.57 0.56 -4.83
N ASP A 144 -19.26 0.59 -4.53
CA ASP A 144 -18.66 1.70 -3.81
C ASP A 144 -18.62 2.97 -4.67
N VAL A 145 -18.37 2.86 -5.98
CA VAL A 145 -18.42 3.99 -6.92
C VAL A 145 -19.82 4.61 -6.92
N ARG A 146 -20.87 3.80 -7.12
CA ARG A 146 -22.27 4.29 -7.12
C ARG A 146 -22.60 4.99 -5.80
N ARG A 147 -22.29 4.35 -4.67
CA ARG A 147 -22.53 4.92 -3.33
C ARG A 147 -21.76 6.22 -3.10
N LEU A 148 -20.51 6.32 -3.55
CA LEU A 148 -19.69 7.52 -3.33
C LEU A 148 -20.09 8.67 -4.25
N LEU A 149 -20.57 8.39 -5.47
CA LEU A 149 -21.07 9.42 -6.38
C LEU A 149 -22.26 10.19 -5.80
N THR A 150 -23.17 9.53 -5.09
CA THR A 150 -24.31 10.22 -4.43
C THR A 150 -23.87 11.17 -3.32
N MET A 151 -22.69 10.95 -2.76
CA MET A 151 -22.08 11.79 -1.71
C MET A 151 -21.10 12.83 -2.27
N ALA A 152 -20.70 12.69 -3.53
CA ALA A 152 -19.64 13.49 -4.12
C ALA A 152 -20.15 14.89 -4.56
N PRO A 153 -19.28 15.92 -4.49
CA PRO A 153 -19.59 17.24 -5.04
C PRO A 153 -19.99 17.17 -6.52
N LEU A 154 -20.89 18.07 -6.95
CA LEU A 154 -21.38 18.11 -8.33
C LEU A 154 -20.25 18.21 -9.35
N THR A 155 -19.21 18.99 -9.06
CA THR A 155 -18.02 19.14 -9.92
C THR A 155 -17.32 17.80 -10.18
N MET A 156 -17.22 16.96 -9.15
CA MET A 156 -16.59 15.64 -9.27
C MET A 156 -17.48 14.65 -10.02
N ARG A 157 -18.79 14.68 -9.76
CA ARG A 157 -19.79 13.90 -10.51
C ARG A 157 -19.73 14.21 -12.01
N LEU A 158 -19.65 15.49 -12.38
CA LEU A 158 -19.52 15.93 -13.77
C LEU A 158 -18.20 15.45 -14.41
N LYS A 159 -17.07 15.56 -13.69
CA LYS A 159 -15.77 15.04 -14.14
C LYS A 159 -15.84 13.52 -14.39
N PHE A 160 -16.51 12.78 -13.51
CA PHE A 160 -16.70 11.34 -13.66
C PHE A 160 -17.54 11.02 -14.90
N ALA A 161 -18.71 11.65 -15.06
CA ALA A 161 -19.56 11.44 -16.24
C ALA A 161 -18.84 11.76 -17.56
N SER A 162 -18.04 12.84 -17.60
CA SER A 162 -17.26 13.18 -18.81
C SER A 162 -16.15 12.18 -19.11
N SER A 163 -15.53 11.60 -18.07
CA SER A 163 -14.41 10.66 -18.22
C SER A 163 -14.88 9.26 -18.65
N TYR A 164 -16.12 8.89 -18.30
CA TYR A 164 -16.68 7.56 -18.54
C TYR A 164 -17.84 7.55 -19.55
N CYS A 165 -18.10 8.68 -20.22
CA CYS A 165 -19.18 8.85 -21.21
C CYS A 165 -20.55 8.35 -20.69
N LEU A 166 -20.84 8.60 -19.41
CA LEU A 166 -22.11 8.19 -18.81
C LEU A 166 -23.19 9.24 -19.11
N GLU A 167 -24.40 8.80 -19.43
CA GLU A 167 -25.56 9.68 -19.62
C GLU A 167 -25.92 10.41 -18.31
N GLU A 168 -26.47 11.62 -18.41
CA GLU A 168 -26.79 12.51 -17.27
C GLU A 168 -27.70 11.85 -16.22
N ASP A 169 -28.41 10.80 -16.58
CA ASP A 169 -29.34 10.06 -15.72
C ASP A 169 -28.64 9.33 -14.56
N VAL A 170 -27.32 9.09 -14.66
CA VAL A 170 -26.48 8.54 -13.58
C VAL A 170 -26.15 9.60 -12.51
N LEU A 171 -26.38 10.89 -12.81
CA LEU A 171 -26.05 12.01 -11.92
C LEU A 171 -27.21 12.45 -11.02
N ARG A 172 -28.41 11.90 -11.22
CA ARG A 172 -29.64 12.25 -10.49
C ARG A 172 -29.83 11.44 -9.21
#